data_AF-A0A9E5G0A7-F1
#
_entry.id   AF-A0A9E5G0A7-F1
#
_cell.length_a   1.000
_cell.length_b   1.000
_cell.length_c   1.000
_cell.angle_alpha   90.00
_cell.angle_beta   90.00
_cell.angle_gamma   90.00
#
_symmetry.space_group_name_H-M   'P 1'
#
loop_
_entity.id
_entity.type
_entity.pdbx_description
1 polymer ?
#
loop_
_entity_poly.entity_id
_entity_poly.type
_entity_poly.pdbx_seq_one_letter_code
_entity_poly.pdbx_strand_id
1 'polypeptide(L)'
;MNFAIKRRYQAIRLASRTAWRNLGRPRIPGPWVEGSQHPESLLLVTLDSCRFDTVSANRIPVMSAIGPVHKAMAPSYFTYGSHAAMFVGFTPGDGLSDQPIVNPKCGKLVRLHGGGSPSKRGDRFVLRGRSMMDGFNNAGYITAGTGAVKWFDDSSDVGRLLVQDFQHYMYAGNAWSLRKQLQWLSATIGGAQRPVFAFLNVGETHVPYYHEGAPWSNADVTC
;
A
#
# COMPACT_ATOMS: atom_id res chain seq x y z
N MET A 1 27.89 11.68 12.05
CA MET A 1 28.49 11.93 10.72
C MET A 1 28.45 10.61 9.96
N ASN A 2 27.52 10.43 9.02
CA ASN A 2 27.46 9.21 8.20
C ASN A 2 28.13 9.49 6.85
N PHE A 3 29.28 8.88 6.62
CA PHE A 3 29.95 8.88 5.31
C PHE A 3 29.38 7.77 4.45
N ALA A 4 28.78 8.13 3.31
CA ALA A 4 28.39 7.17 2.27
C ALA A 4 29.46 7.19 1.16
N ILE A 5 30.31 6.16 1.11
CA ILE A 5 31.25 5.95 0.02
C ILE A 5 30.49 5.27 -1.13
N LYS A 6 30.11 6.04 -2.16
CA LYS A 6 29.53 5.50 -3.40
C LYS A 6 30.63 4.94 -4.29
N ARG A 7 30.93 3.64 -4.18
CA ARG A 7 31.68 2.91 -5.23
C ARG A 7 30.73 2.55 -6.38
N ARG A 8 31.12 2.88 -7.61
CA ARG A 8 30.46 2.41 -8.83
C ARG A 8 30.66 0.89 -8.94
N TYR A 9 29.59 0.12 -8.88
CA TYR A 9 29.60 -1.30 -9.24
C TYR A 9 29.17 -1.44 -10.71
N GLN A 10 29.89 -2.25 -11.49
CA GLN A 10 29.44 -2.70 -12.81
C GLN A 10 28.29 -3.70 -12.63
N ALA A 11 27.22 -3.53 -13.40
CA ALA A 11 26.05 -4.40 -13.33
C ALA A 11 26.37 -5.78 -13.90
N ILE A 12 26.38 -6.81 -13.05
CA ILE A 12 26.40 -8.21 -13.48
C ILE A 12 25.01 -8.53 -14.04
N ARG A 13 24.95 -8.96 -15.29
CA ARG A 13 23.71 -9.35 -15.96
C ARG A 13 23.25 -10.70 -15.40
N LEU A 14 22.39 -10.66 -14.39
CA LEU A 14 21.75 -11.85 -13.83
C LEU A 14 20.75 -12.42 -14.84
N ALA A 15 20.85 -13.72 -15.09
CA ALA A 15 19.93 -14.45 -15.96
C ALA A 15 18.49 -14.26 -15.47
N SER A 16 17.58 -13.93 -16.38
CA SER A 16 16.16 -13.80 -16.12
C SER A 16 15.60 -15.12 -15.62
N ARG A 17 15.39 -15.23 -14.30
CA ARG A 17 14.61 -16.33 -13.75
C ARG A 17 13.15 -16.14 -14.16
N THR A 18 12.74 -17.10 -14.98
CA THR A 18 11.43 -17.34 -15.56
C THR A 18 10.29 -17.11 -14.57
N ALA A 19 9.25 -16.45 -15.08
CA ALA A 19 7.90 -16.28 -14.55
C ALA A 19 7.59 -17.03 -13.24
N TRP A 20 7.41 -16.26 -12.16
CA TRP A 20 6.70 -16.71 -10.97
C TRP A 20 5.29 -17.11 -11.40
N ARG A 21 5.08 -18.42 -11.51
CA ARG A 21 3.81 -19.03 -11.90
C ARG A 21 2.77 -18.69 -10.84
N ASN A 22 1.75 -17.92 -11.25
CA ASN A 22 0.43 -17.90 -10.64
C ASN A 22 -0.14 -19.33 -10.63
N LEU A 23 0.22 -20.13 -9.64
CA LEU A 23 -0.35 -21.45 -9.44
C LEU A 23 -1.77 -21.28 -8.87
N GLY A 24 -2.76 -21.36 -9.75
CA GLY A 24 -4.09 -21.91 -9.51
C GLY A 24 -4.83 -21.44 -8.24
N ARG A 25 -4.91 -20.13 -7.98
CA ARG A 25 -5.79 -19.61 -6.92
C ARG A 25 -7.18 -19.36 -7.51
N PRO A 26 -8.26 -19.80 -6.83
CA PRO A 26 -9.61 -19.62 -7.36
C PRO A 26 -9.89 -18.13 -7.57
N ARG A 27 -10.29 -17.76 -8.80
CA ARG A 27 -10.90 -16.46 -9.07
C ARG A 27 -12.21 -16.40 -8.29
N ILE A 28 -12.33 -15.46 -7.36
CA ILE A 28 -13.60 -15.16 -6.70
C ILE A 28 -14.21 -13.97 -7.46
N PRO A 29 -15.40 -14.09 -8.09
CA PRO A 29 -15.89 -13.11 -9.05
C PRO A 29 -17.02 -12.20 -8.53
N GLY A 30 -17.04 -10.96 -9.03
CA GLY A 30 -18.24 -10.10 -9.12
C GLY A 30 -17.89 -8.61 -9.00
N PRO A 31 -18.57 -7.69 -9.71
CA PRO A 31 -18.40 -6.27 -9.45
C PRO A 31 -18.78 -5.95 -7.99
N TRP A 32 -18.03 -5.07 -7.35
CA TRP A 32 -18.39 -4.57 -6.01
C TRP A 32 -19.79 -3.95 -6.04
N VAL A 33 -20.61 -4.36 -5.07
CA VAL A 33 -21.92 -3.77 -4.77
C VAL A 33 -21.87 -3.22 -3.36
N GLU A 34 -22.51 -2.08 -3.11
CA GLU A 34 -22.58 -1.49 -1.78
C GLU A 34 -23.16 -2.49 -0.75
N GLY A 35 -22.52 -2.59 0.41
CA GLY A 35 -22.89 -3.54 1.47
C GLY A 35 -22.53 -5.01 1.22
N SER A 36 -21.99 -5.37 0.04
CA SER A 36 -21.65 -6.77 -0.27
C SER A 36 -20.36 -7.29 0.38
N GLN A 37 -19.54 -6.38 0.92
CA GLN A 37 -18.24 -6.73 1.48
C GLN A 37 -18.35 -7.20 2.93
N HIS A 38 -17.67 -8.30 3.27
CA HIS A 38 -17.58 -8.77 4.64
C HIS A 38 -17.15 -7.65 5.62
N PRO A 39 -17.80 -7.48 6.79
CA PRO A 39 -17.60 -6.32 7.68
C PRO A 39 -16.22 -6.26 8.34
N GLU A 40 -15.51 -7.39 8.41
CA GLU A 40 -14.12 -7.44 8.92
C GLU A 40 -13.06 -7.10 7.86
N SER A 41 -13.46 -6.78 6.63
CA SER A 41 -12.51 -6.39 5.58
C SER A 41 -11.80 -5.08 5.90
N LEU A 42 -10.53 -5.00 5.50
CA LEU A 42 -9.69 -3.82 5.64
C LEU A 42 -9.19 -3.37 4.27
N LEU A 43 -9.42 -2.10 3.93
CA LEU A 43 -8.81 -1.44 2.78
C LEU A 43 -7.76 -0.44 3.28
N LEU A 44 -6.51 -0.63 2.86
CA LEU A 44 -5.43 0.33 3.07
C LEU A 44 -5.21 1.11 1.77
N VAL A 45 -5.53 2.41 1.80
CA VAL A 45 -5.29 3.34 0.68
C VAL A 45 -4.08 4.21 0.98
N THR A 46 -3.19 4.37 0.01
CA THR A 46 -2.07 5.31 0.05
C THR A 46 -2.17 6.27 -1.12
N LEU A 47 -2.00 7.57 -0.85
CA LEU A 47 -1.80 8.60 -1.86
C LEU A 47 -0.29 8.87 -1.91
N ASP A 48 0.40 8.27 -2.87
CA ASP A 48 1.87 8.28 -2.90
C ASP A 48 2.41 9.69 -3.11
N SER A 49 3.42 10.08 -2.33
CA SER A 49 3.95 11.46 -2.28
C SER A 49 2.93 12.56 -1.95
N CYS A 50 1.72 12.23 -1.47
CA CYS A 50 0.74 13.23 -1.06
C CYS A 50 1.19 13.92 0.23
N ARG A 51 1.52 15.21 0.13
CA ARG A 51 1.99 16.00 1.27
C ARG A 51 0.83 16.51 2.13
N PHE A 52 1.05 16.56 3.44
CA PHE A 52 0.06 17.06 4.38
C PHE A 52 -0.33 18.53 4.12
N ASP A 53 0.64 19.38 3.79
CA ASP A 53 0.39 20.80 3.55
C ASP A 53 -0.53 21.02 2.35
N THR A 54 -0.35 20.25 1.28
CA THR A 54 -1.27 20.22 0.13
C THR A 54 -2.68 19.84 0.53
N VAL A 55 -2.84 18.78 1.33
CA VAL A 55 -4.16 18.34 1.81
C VAL A 55 -4.80 19.40 2.70
N SER A 56 -4.04 19.99 3.62
CA SER A 56 -4.56 21.00 4.57
C SER A 56 -4.95 22.32 3.91
N ALA A 57 -4.32 22.69 2.80
CA ALA A 57 -4.59 23.93 2.09
C ALA A 57 -5.79 23.82 1.11
N ASN A 58 -6.31 22.61 0.89
CA ASN A 58 -7.33 22.35 -0.11
C ASN A 58 -8.60 21.74 0.50
N ARG A 59 -9.73 21.91 -0.21
CA ARG A 59 -10.99 21.29 0.18
C ARG A 59 -11.01 19.82 -0.27
N ILE A 60 -11.07 18.90 0.68
CA ILE A 60 -11.05 17.45 0.47
C ILE A 60 -12.33 16.77 1.02
N PRO A 61 -13.52 17.11 0.49
CA PRO A 61 -14.79 16.79 1.13
C PRO A 61 -15.03 15.27 1.29
N VAL A 62 -14.58 14.45 0.34
CA VAL A 62 -14.72 12.99 0.40
C VAL A 62 -13.85 12.41 1.52
N MET A 63 -12.59 12.82 1.63
CA MET A 63 -11.69 12.33 2.68
C MET A 63 -12.12 12.82 4.06
N SER A 64 -12.50 14.10 4.18
CA SER A 64 -12.96 14.68 5.44
C SER A 64 -14.27 14.07 5.93
N ALA A 65 -15.11 13.51 5.04
CA ALA A 65 -16.31 12.78 5.43
C ALA A 65 -16.01 11.40 6.06
N ILE A 66 -14.84 10.82 5.76
CA ILE A 66 -14.40 9.54 6.35
C ILE A 66 -13.88 9.75 7.78
N GLY A 67 -13.16 10.85 8.01
CA GLY A 67 -12.61 11.16 9.32
C GLY A 67 -11.64 12.36 9.32
N PRO A 68 -11.10 12.71 10.50
CA PRO A 68 -10.13 13.79 10.63
C PRO A 68 -8.83 13.47 9.89
N VAL A 69 -8.22 14.49 9.30
CA VAL A 69 -6.87 14.39 8.73
C VAL A 69 -5.86 14.74 9.80
N HIS A 70 -4.95 13.81 10.08
CA HIS A 70 -3.87 14.00 11.03
C HIS A 70 -2.56 14.35 10.33
N LYS A 71 -1.81 15.30 10.89
CA LYS A 71 -0.43 15.54 10.48
C LYS A 71 0.43 14.38 10.99
N ALA A 72 0.85 13.51 10.09
CA ALA A 72 1.62 12.31 10.40
C ALA A 72 2.93 12.28 9.62
N MET A 73 3.98 11.76 10.24
CA MET A 73 5.27 11.55 9.59
C MET A 73 5.33 10.18 8.93
N ALA A 74 5.73 10.14 7.67
CA ALA A 74 5.98 8.89 6.98
C ALA A 74 7.14 8.13 7.65
N PRO A 75 7.12 6.78 7.65
CA PRO A 75 8.17 5.97 8.28
C PRO A 75 9.50 6.00 7.51
N SER A 76 9.52 6.52 6.29
CA SER A 76 10.72 6.74 5.48
C SER A 76 10.55 7.95 4.55
N TYR A 77 11.65 8.34 3.88
CA TYR A 77 11.71 9.52 3.01
C TYR A 77 11.35 9.25 1.54
N PHE A 78 11.15 7.98 1.16
CA PHE A 78 10.84 7.61 -0.22
C PHE A 78 9.88 6.42 -0.27
N THR A 79 9.21 6.25 -1.41
CA THR A 79 8.12 5.29 -1.61
C THR A 79 8.43 3.88 -1.11
N TYR A 80 9.52 3.24 -1.57
CA TYR A 80 9.78 1.84 -1.21
C TYR A 80 9.99 1.67 0.29
N GLY A 81 10.85 2.51 0.89
CA GLY A 81 11.13 2.43 2.33
C GLY A 81 9.87 2.65 3.16
N SER A 82 9.02 3.59 2.74
CA SER A 82 7.78 3.87 3.45
C SER A 82 6.80 2.71 3.37
N HIS A 83 6.55 2.17 2.17
CA HIS A 83 5.60 1.06 2.01
C HIS A 83 6.12 -0.25 2.61
N ALA A 84 7.42 -0.53 2.54
CA ALA A 84 8.01 -1.68 3.23
C ALA A 84 7.75 -1.63 4.74
N ALA A 85 7.93 -0.46 5.36
CA ALA A 85 7.64 -0.25 6.78
C ALA A 85 6.14 -0.36 7.08
N MET A 86 5.28 0.20 6.23
CA MET A 86 3.82 0.07 6.35
C MET A 86 3.40 -1.39 6.34
N PHE A 87 3.91 -2.20 5.39
CA PHE A 87 3.57 -3.62 5.26
C PHE A 87 4.08 -4.51 6.40
N VAL A 88 4.85 -3.98 7.35
CA VAL A 88 5.18 -4.66 8.61
C VAL A 88 4.59 -3.98 9.85
N GLY A 89 3.61 -3.09 9.67
CA GLY A 89 2.84 -2.49 10.76
C GLY A 89 3.31 -1.12 11.22
N PHE A 90 4.15 -0.42 10.47
CA PHE A 90 4.56 0.96 10.77
C PHE A 90 3.92 1.93 9.77
N THR A 91 2.66 2.27 10.01
CA THR A 91 1.95 3.33 9.27
C THR A 91 2.54 4.71 9.58
N PRO A 92 2.28 5.74 8.75
CA PRO A 92 2.58 7.11 9.13
C PRO A 92 1.98 7.44 10.49
N GLY A 93 2.69 8.21 11.30
CA GLY A 93 2.21 8.55 12.64
C GLY A 93 2.69 9.88 13.19
N ASP A 94 1.96 10.36 14.18
CA ASP A 94 2.33 11.50 15.01
C ASP A 94 2.92 11.00 16.34
N GLY A 95 4.22 11.25 16.54
CA GLY A 95 4.92 10.81 17.75
C GLY A 95 4.50 11.56 19.02
N LEU A 96 3.79 12.68 18.89
CA LEU A 96 3.30 13.49 20.01
C LEU A 96 1.86 13.14 20.42
N SER A 97 1.12 12.42 19.57
CA SER A 97 -0.24 11.99 19.87
C SER A 97 -0.25 10.80 20.84
N ASP A 98 -1.22 10.74 21.74
CA ASP A 98 -1.50 9.59 22.60
C ASP A 98 -2.51 8.61 21.97
N GLN A 99 -3.14 9.00 20.85
CA GLN A 99 -4.17 8.21 20.21
C GLN A 99 -3.57 6.98 19.51
N PRO A 100 -4.11 5.76 19.76
CA PRO A 100 -3.76 4.58 18.98
C PRO A 100 -4.00 4.81 17.47
N ILE A 101 -3.28 4.08 16.63
CA ILE A 101 -3.28 4.18 15.16
C ILE A 101 -2.64 5.48 14.65
N VAL A 102 -3.04 6.65 15.19
CA VAL A 102 -2.40 7.95 14.89
C VAL A 102 -0.95 7.94 15.39
N ASN A 103 -0.72 7.42 16.59
CA ASN A 103 0.61 7.08 17.08
C ASN A 103 0.79 5.54 17.11
N PRO A 104 1.52 4.95 16.14
CA PRO A 104 1.83 3.51 16.11
C PRO A 104 2.56 2.98 17.36
N LYS A 105 3.13 3.86 18.20
CA LYS A 105 3.67 3.48 19.51
C LYS A 105 2.57 3.26 20.55
N CYS A 106 1.44 3.95 20.48
CA CYS A 106 0.31 3.78 21.41
C CYS A 106 -0.60 2.60 21.02
N GLY A 107 -0.67 2.30 19.74
CA GLY A 107 -1.32 1.10 19.19
C GLY A 107 -1.26 1.11 17.67
N LYS A 108 -1.19 -0.06 17.03
CA LYS A 108 -1.04 -0.20 15.59
C LYS A 108 -2.34 -0.63 14.93
N LEU A 109 -2.55 -0.21 13.67
CA LEU A 109 -3.59 -0.79 12.83
C LEU A 109 -3.38 -2.30 12.67
N VAL A 110 -2.17 -2.71 12.27
CA VAL A 110 -1.78 -4.13 12.23
C VAL A 110 -0.47 -4.31 12.97
N ARG A 111 -0.45 -5.24 13.92
CA ARG A 111 0.75 -5.72 14.58
C ARG A 111 1.08 -7.14 14.14
N LEU A 112 2.33 -7.35 13.74
CA LEU A 112 2.89 -8.67 13.49
C LEU A 112 3.61 -9.17 14.75
N HIS A 113 3.38 -10.44 15.10
CA HIS A 113 4.21 -11.14 16.10
C HIS A 113 5.69 -11.10 15.69
N GLY A 114 6.58 -10.85 16.65
CA GLY A 114 8.03 -10.76 16.40
C GLY A 114 8.50 -9.41 15.85
N GLY A 115 7.60 -8.46 15.57
CA GLY A 115 7.92 -7.10 15.06
C GLY A 115 8.55 -6.14 16.08
N GLY A 116 9.30 -6.65 17.06
CA GLY A 116 10.12 -5.84 17.99
C GLY A 116 9.39 -5.21 19.18
N SER A 117 8.08 -5.45 19.39
CA SER A 117 7.37 -5.00 20.60
C SER A 117 6.12 -5.85 20.89
N PRO A 118 5.76 -6.08 22.17
CA PRO A 118 4.51 -6.77 22.56
C PRO A 118 3.26 -6.08 22.00
N SER A 119 2.16 -6.83 21.93
CA SER A 119 0.84 -6.29 21.61
C SER A 119 0.33 -5.36 22.70
N LYS A 120 -0.47 -4.37 22.29
CA LYS A 120 -1.07 -3.34 23.14
C LYS A 120 -2.58 -3.35 22.95
N ARG A 121 -3.32 -2.89 23.97
CA ARG A 121 -4.79 -2.78 23.93
C ARG A 121 -5.31 -1.94 22.75
N GLY A 122 -4.53 -0.99 22.27
CA GLY A 122 -4.87 -0.14 21.12
C GLY A 122 -4.54 -0.75 19.75
N ASP A 123 -4.04 -1.99 19.68
CA ASP A 123 -3.81 -2.65 18.40
C ASP A 123 -5.13 -3.18 17.82
N ARG A 124 -5.40 -2.94 16.52
CA ARG A 124 -6.64 -3.40 15.88
C ARG A 124 -6.56 -4.84 15.37
N PHE A 125 -5.48 -5.20 14.68
CA PHE A 125 -5.21 -6.57 14.24
C PHE A 125 -3.89 -7.06 14.82
N VAL A 126 -3.86 -8.27 15.38
CA VAL A 126 -2.64 -8.94 15.87
C VAL A 126 -2.47 -10.24 15.10
N LEU A 127 -1.48 -10.29 14.21
CA LEU A 127 -1.31 -11.36 13.22
C LEU A 127 0.05 -12.04 13.33
N ARG A 128 0.14 -13.27 12.86
CA ARG A 128 1.41 -14.01 12.69
C ARG A 128 1.76 -14.08 11.21
N GLY A 129 2.91 -13.54 10.83
CA GLY A 129 3.38 -13.55 9.45
C GLY A 129 4.58 -12.63 9.28
N ARG A 130 5.26 -12.75 8.13
CA ARG A 130 6.42 -11.91 7.78
C ARG A 130 6.03 -10.50 7.30
N SER A 131 4.79 -10.33 6.86
CA SER A 131 4.19 -9.07 6.39
C SER A 131 2.71 -9.04 6.79
N MET A 132 2.04 -7.90 6.62
CA MET A 132 0.59 -7.75 6.76
C MET A 132 -0.14 -8.77 5.87
N MET A 133 0.27 -8.89 4.60
CA MET A 133 -0.33 -9.80 3.64
C MET A 133 -0.19 -11.25 4.10
N ASP A 134 1.00 -11.69 4.47
CA ASP A 134 1.23 -13.04 5.00
C ASP A 134 0.42 -13.29 6.29
N GLY A 135 0.35 -12.30 7.18
CA GLY A 135 -0.46 -12.36 8.40
C GLY A 135 -1.95 -12.54 8.13
N PHE A 136 -2.51 -11.77 7.19
CA PHE A 136 -3.91 -11.87 6.79
C PHE A 136 -4.19 -13.18 6.03
N ASN A 137 -3.26 -13.64 5.19
CA ASN A 137 -3.34 -14.95 4.54
C ASN A 137 -3.47 -16.07 5.58
N ASN A 138 -2.62 -16.06 6.62
CA ASN A 138 -2.64 -17.04 7.70
C ASN A 138 -3.92 -16.96 8.55
N ALA A 139 -4.54 -15.78 8.64
CA ALA A 139 -5.83 -15.57 9.29
C ALA A 139 -7.04 -15.91 8.40
N GLY A 140 -6.83 -16.45 7.19
CA GLY A 140 -7.90 -16.87 6.29
C GLY A 140 -8.51 -15.77 5.42
N TYR A 141 -7.92 -14.57 5.39
CA TYR A 141 -8.39 -13.46 4.56
C TYR A 141 -8.01 -13.69 3.10
N ILE A 142 -8.78 -13.06 2.20
CA ILE A 142 -8.34 -12.85 0.82
C ILE A 142 -7.43 -11.62 0.81
N THR A 143 -6.24 -11.71 0.21
CA THR A 143 -5.34 -10.55 0.10
C THR A 143 -5.19 -10.10 -1.35
N ALA A 144 -5.54 -8.83 -1.61
CA ALA A 144 -5.45 -8.23 -2.93
C ALA A 144 -4.72 -6.90 -2.87
N GLY A 145 -3.82 -6.63 -3.81
CA GLY A 145 -3.04 -5.40 -3.84
C GLY A 145 -2.89 -4.84 -5.24
N THR A 146 -2.87 -3.52 -5.36
CA THR A 146 -2.48 -2.85 -6.59
C THR A 146 -1.65 -1.60 -6.30
N GLY A 147 -0.59 -1.41 -7.09
CA GLY A 147 0.27 -0.24 -6.99
C GLY A 147 0.50 0.44 -8.34
N ALA A 148 0.69 1.76 -8.29
CA ALA A 148 0.76 2.60 -9.48
C ALA A 148 2.20 3.01 -9.84
N VAL A 149 3.05 3.21 -8.83
CA VAL A 149 4.43 3.70 -9.04
C VAL A 149 5.45 2.57 -9.20
N LYS A 150 6.57 2.83 -9.87
CA LYS A 150 7.52 1.81 -10.33
C LYS A 150 8.08 0.87 -9.25
N TRP A 151 8.12 1.29 -7.98
CA TRP A 151 8.53 0.41 -6.87
C TRP A 151 7.61 -0.80 -6.67
N PHE A 152 6.39 -0.74 -7.20
CA PHE A 152 5.37 -1.78 -7.17
C PHE A 152 5.41 -2.73 -8.38
N ASP A 153 6.38 -2.56 -9.27
CA ASP A 153 6.56 -3.41 -10.45
C ASP A 153 7.10 -4.80 -10.05
N ASP A 154 6.22 -5.80 -10.10
CA ASP A 154 6.47 -7.21 -9.78
C ASP A 154 7.27 -7.95 -10.87
N SER A 155 7.54 -7.32 -12.02
CA SER A 155 8.53 -7.83 -12.97
C SER A 155 9.96 -7.62 -12.47
N SER A 156 10.18 -6.64 -11.59
CA SER A 156 11.49 -6.34 -11.00
C SER A 156 11.74 -7.12 -9.71
N ASP A 157 12.98 -7.56 -9.48
CA ASP A 157 13.31 -8.33 -8.26
C ASP A 157 13.12 -7.51 -6.98
N VAL A 158 13.34 -6.19 -7.04
CA VAL A 158 13.14 -5.30 -5.89
C VAL A 158 11.65 -5.09 -5.62
N GLY A 159 10.84 -4.83 -6.65
CA GLY A 159 9.40 -4.65 -6.47
C GLY A 159 8.70 -5.91 -5.97
N ARG A 160 9.15 -7.09 -6.39
CA ARG A 160 8.67 -8.38 -5.84
C ARG A 160 8.77 -8.45 -4.32
N LEU A 161 9.80 -7.89 -3.70
CA LEU A 161 9.94 -7.91 -2.24
C LEU A 161 8.79 -7.22 -1.52
N LEU A 162 8.17 -6.19 -2.14
CA LEU A 162 7.02 -5.49 -1.57
C LEU A 162 5.70 -6.25 -1.75
N VAL A 163 5.56 -7.00 -2.84
CA VAL A 163 4.23 -7.42 -3.34
C VAL A 163 4.02 -8.92 -3.42
N GLN A 164 5.08 -9.73 -3.30
CA GLN A 164 5.03 -11.19 -3.45
C GLN A 164 4.08 -11.90 -2.47
N ASP A 165 3.78 -11.29 -1.32
CA ASP A 165 2.93 -11.92 -0.31
C ASP A 165 1.41 -11.74 -0.58
N PHE A 166 1.02 -10.89 -1.54
CA PHE A 166 -0.38 -10.77 -1.95
C PHE A 166 -0.87 -12.04 -2.65
N GLN A 167 -2.12 -12.44 -2.39
CA GLN A 167 -2.73 -13.54 -3.16
C GLN A 167 -3.10 -13.14 -4.57
N HIS A 168 -3.56 -11.90 -4.73
CA HIS A 168 -3.88 -11.30 -6.00
C HIS A 168 -3.16 -9.96 -6.09
N TYR A 169 -2.43 -9.74 -7.17
CA TYR A 169 -1.67 -8.51 -7.35
C TYR A 169 -1.74 -7.99 -8.78
N MET A 170 -1.82 -6.67 -8.94
CA MET A 170 -1.74 -6.01 -10.23
C MET A 170 -0.96 -4.69 -10.14
N TYR A 171 0.13 -4.62 -10.88
CA TYR A 171 0.83 -3.37 -11.13
C TYR A 171 0.12 -2.57 -12.23
N ALA A 172 -0.26 -1.31 -11.94
CA ALA A 172 -1.07 -0.49 -12.84
C ALA A 172 -0.33 -0.15 -14.14
N GLY A 173 1.00 -0.03 -14.07
CA GLY A 173 1.89 0.30 -15.20
C GLY A 173 2.24 1.79 -15.31
N ASN A 174 1.47 2.68 -14.67
CA ASN A 174 1.75 4.11 -14.57
C ASN A 174 1.07 4.71 -13.32
N ALA A 175 1.46 5.94 -12.99
CA ALA A 175 1.03 6.62 -11.77
C ALA A 175 -0.42 7.18 -11.83
N TRP A 176 -1.07 7.20 -13.00
CA TRP A 176 -2.33 7.92 -13.26
C TRP A 176 -3.46 7.01 -13.79
N SER A 177 -3.45 5.74 -13.40
CA SER A 177 -4.42 4.73 -13.85
C SER A 177 -5.36 4.25 -12.73
N LEU A 178 -5.81 5.16 -11.85
CA LEU A 178 -6.66 4.81 -10.71
C LEU A 178 -7.93 4.04 -11.14
N ARG A 179 -8.58 4.46 -12.23
CA ARG A 179 -9.78 3.78 -12.76
C ARG A 179 -9.53 2.32 -13.09
N LYS A 180 -8.38 2.00 -13.71
CA LYS A 180 -7.97 0.62 -14.01
C LYS A 180 -7.73 -0.19 -12.72
N GLN A 181 -7.11 0.42 -11.72
CA GLN A 181 -6.89 -0.21 -10.41
C GLN A 181 -8.21 -0.53 -9.70
N LEU A 182 -9.16 0.40 -9.69
CA LEU A 182 -10.48 0.22 -9.10
C LEU A 182 -11.29 -0.86 -9.81
N GLN A 183 -11.28 -0.89 -11.14
CA GLN A 183 -11.93 -1.94 -11.93
C GLN A 183 -11.35 -3.32 -11.62
N TRP A 184 -10.02 -3.42 -11.55
CA TRP A 184 -9.36 -4.68 -11.22
C TRP A 184 -9.64 -5.14 -9.80
N LEU A 185 -9.56 -4.25 -8.79
CA LEU A 185 -9.91 -4.58 -7.41
C LEU A 185 -11.36 -5.04 -7.31
N SER A 186 -12.29 -4.26 -7.88
CA SER A 186 -13.72 -4.60 -7.91
C SER A 186 -13.94 -5.99 -8.50
N ALA A 187 -13.35 -6.32 -9.65
CA ALA A 187 -13.48 -7.64 -10.26
C ALA A 187 -12.80 -8.78 -9.47
N THR A 188 -11.81 -8.47 -8.64
CA THR A 188 -10.99 -9.46 -7.91
C THR A 188 -11.58 -9.83 -6.54
N ILE A 189 -12.17 -8.85 -5.84
CA ILE A 189 -12.64 -9.01 -4.46
C ILE A 189 -14.10 -8.60 -4.26
N GLY A 190 -14.78 -8.06 -5.28
CA GLY A 190 -16.19 -7.67 -5.19
C GLY A 190 -17.08 -8.87 -4.86
N GLY A 191 -18.00 -8.66 -3.91
CA GLY A 191 -18.91 -9.71 -3.43
C GLY A 191 -18.25 -10.82 -2.62
N ALA A 192 -16.97 -10.69 -2.25
CA ALA A 192 -16.28 -11.69 -1.44
C ALA A 192 -16.96 -11.90 -0.09
N GLN A 193 -17.42 -13.14 0.15
CA GLN A 193 -18.05 -13.56 1.40
C GLN A 193 -17.04 -13.77 2.54
N ARG A 194 -15.76 -13.96 2.19
CA ARG A 194 -14.65 -14.03 3.15
C ARG A 194 -14.10 -12.63 3.41
N PRO A 195 -13.53 -12.35 4.60
CA PRO A 195 -12.88 -11.08 4.86
C PRO A 195 -11.69 -10.85 3.91
N VAL A 196 -11.50 -9.59 3.54
CA VAL A 196 -10.51 -9.14 2.56
C VAL A 196 -9.55 -8.15 3.21
N PHE A 197 -8.25 -8.32 2.97
CA PHE A 197 -7.29 -7.24 3.12
C PHE A 197 -6.92 -6.73 1.71
N ALA A 198 -7.31 -5.50 1.42
CA ALA A 198 -7.05 -4.84 0.15
C ALA A 198 -6.03 -3.71 0.33
N PHE A 199 -5.13 -3.58 -0.63
CA PHE A 199 -4.18 -2.46 -0.72
C PHE A 199 -4.34 -1.72 -2.04
N LEU A 200 -4.42 -0.40 -1.98
CA LEU A 200 -4.48 0.50 -3.13
C LEU A 200 -3.44 1.61 -2.97
N ASN A 201 -2.42 1.61 -3.81
CA ASN A 201 -1.50 2.73 -3.97
C ASN A 201 -1.91 3.58 -5.19
N VAL A 202 -2.31 4.82 -4.90
CA VAL A 202 -2.71 5.84 -5.87
C VAL A 202 -1.50 6.72 -6.18
N GLY A 203 -1.13 6.81 -7.45
CA GLY A 203 0.10 7.49 -7.88
C GLY A 203 -0.09 8.92 -8.38
N GLU A 204 -1.31 9.45 -8.45
CA GLU A 204 -1.60 10.74 -9.11
C GLU A 204 -0.95 11.93 -8.41
N THR A 205 -0.66 11.79 -7.11
CA THR A 205 0.10 12.76 -6.29
C THR A 205 1.61 12.52 -6.31
N HIS A 206 2.10 11.57 -7.10
CA HIS A 206 3.52 11.28 -7.31
C HIS A 206 3.92 11.74 -8.71
N VAL A 207 5.21 12.07 -8.92
CA VAL A 207 5.74 12.42 -10.24
C VAL A 207 5.22 11.44 -11.31
N PRO A 208 4.66 11.93 -12.44
CA PRO A 208 4.68 13.30 -12.94
C PRO A 208 3.55 14.23 -12.45
N TYR A 209 2.88 13.93 -11.33
CA TYR A 209 1.78 14.75 -10.78
C TYR A 209 0.67 14.98 -11.83
N TYR A 210 0.22 13.88 -12.41
CA TYR A 210 -0.76 13.85 -13.48
C TYR A 210 -1.90 12.89 -13.12
N HIS A 211 -3.10 13.20 -13.59
CA HIS A 211 -4.26 12.35 -13.49
C HIS A 211 -5.00 12.30 -14.83
N GLU A 212 -5.80 11.26 -15.06
CA GLU A 212 -6.64 11.17 -16.25
C GLU A 212 -7.56 12.40 -16.36
N GLY A 213 -7.54 13.07 -17.52
CA GLY A 213 -8.33 14.28 -17.78
C GLY A 213 -7.72 15.59 -17.27
N ALA A 214 -6.48 15.59 -16.77
CA ALA A 214 -5.79 16.83 -16.41
C ALA A 214 -5.57 17.72 -17.66
N PRO A 215 -5.68 19.06 -17.52
CA PRO A 215 -5.46 20.00 -18.63
C PRO A 215 -3.97 20.22 -18.98
N TRP A 216 -3.03 19.51 -18.34
CA TRP A 216 -1.59 19.57 -18.60
C TRP A 216 -1.06 18.21 -19.06
N SER A 217 0.14 18.14 -19.65
CA SER A 217 0.73 16.87 -20.09
C SER A 217 1.49 16.17 -18.96
N ASN A 218 1.55 14.84 -19.02
CA ASN A 218 2.41 14.03 -18.13
C ASN A 218 3.91 14.17 -18.45
N ALA A 219 4.25 14.80 -19.59
CA ALA A 219 5.62 15.11 -19.97
C ALA A 219 6.12 16.45 -19.39
N ASP A 220 5.21 17.30 -18.92
CA ASP A 220 5.53 18.67 -18.49
C ASP A 220 6.16 18.72 -17.08
N VAL A 221 6.23 17.59 -16.39
CA VAL A 221 6.66 17.52 -14.98
C VAL A 221 7.78 16.50 -14.82
N THR A 222 9.01 16.98 -14.96
CA THR A 222 10.23 16.23 -14.64
C THR A 222 10.63 16.45 -13.18
N CYS A 223 11.13 15.39 -12.52
CA CYS A 223 11.87 15.53 -11.26
C CYS A 223 13.12 16.40 -11.40
#